data_AF-A0A370LS18-F1
#
_entry.id   AF-A0A370LS18-F1
#
_cell.length_a   1.000
_cell.length_b   1.000
_cell.length_c   1.000
_cell.angle_alpha   90.00
_cell.angle_beta   90.00
_cell.angle_gamma   90.00
#
_symmetry.space_group_name_H-M   'P 1'
#
loop_
_entity.id
_entity.type
_entity.pdbx_description
1 polymer ?
#
loop_
_entity_poly.entity_id
_entity_poly.type
_entity_poly.pdbx_seq_one_letter_code
_entity_poly.pdbx_strand_id
1 'polypeptide(L)'
;MHLHKQVEVIYQGHQITIDEGLKELLPLIWKFGIKTELSCQENKPGIAWISFNTSHDAKMFLNLAAVYPEDDVPLWETMCGRILQYGEKDNWQYESVIINNAEITNPETKNIDVNISISVRFPVTDINEITKNLSNRIFHDKLLVRH
;
A
#
# COMPACT_ATOMS: atom_id res chain seq x y z
N MET A 1 7.14 17.13 11.15
CA MET A 1 5.83 16.71 10.60
C MET A 1 5.48 17.72 9.52
N HIS A 2 5.55 17.33 8.25
CA HIS A 2 5.14 18.20 7.16
C HIS A 2 3.62 18.08 6.99
N LEU A 3 2.92 19.21 6.93
CA LEU A 3 1.51 19.22 6.58
C LEU A 3 1.41 19.02 5.07
N HIS A 4 0.91 17.86 4.66
CA HIS A 4 0.57 17.59 3.28
C HIS A 4 -0.85 18.07 2.99
N LYS A 5 -1.07 18.54 1.75
CA LYS A 5 -2.41 18.86 1.30
C LYS A 5 -3.23 17.58 1.26
N GLN A 6 -4.37 17.60 1.92
CA GLN A 6 -5.32 16.50 1.92
C GLN A 6 -6.46 16.78 0.95
N VAL A 7 -7.02 15.73 0.39
CA VAL A 7 -8.18 15.75 -0.49
C VAL A 7 -9.22 14.76 0.00
N GLU A 8 -10.48 15.08 -0.28
CA GLU A 8 -11.59 14.22 0.07
C GLU A 8 -11.84 13.19 -1.04
N VAL A 9 -12.02 11.94 -0.64
CA VAL A 9 -12.43 10.86 -1.54
C VAL A 9 -13.59 10.10 -0.93
N ILE A 10 -14.45 9.54 -1.78
CA ILE A 10 -15.57 8.70 -1.36
C ILE A 10 -15.14 7.23 -1.42
N TYR A 11 -15.21 6.55 -0.28
CA TYR A 11 -14.94 5.12 -0.15
C TYR A 11 -16.09 4.43 0.58
N GLN A 12 -16.71 3.44 -0.07
CA GLN A 12 -17.89 2.71 0.46
C GLN A 12 -19.01 3.66 0.98
N GLY A 13 -19.26 4.76 0.27
CA GLY A 13 -20.27 5.75 0.64
C GLY A 13 -19.85 6.70 1.78
N HIS A 14 -18.65 6.56 2.32
CA HIS A 14 -18.09 7.44 3.34
C HIS A 14 -17.08 8.40 2.74
N GLN A 15 -17.09 9.63 3.23
CA GLN A 15 -16.10 10.65 2.88
C GLN A 15 -14.90 10.49 3.81
N ILE A 16 -13.72 10.34 3.21
CA ILE A 16 -12.45 10.22 3.94
C ILE A 16 -11.43 11.19 3.36
N THR A 17 -10.52 11.68 4.20
CA THR A 17 -9.42 12.56 3.79
C THR A 17 -8.15 11.75 3.61
N ILE A 18 -7.46 11.98 2.49
CA ILE A 18 -6.17 11.36 2.19
C ILE A 18 -5.19 12.38 1.64
N ASP A 19 -3.90 12.14 1.81
CA ASP A 19 -2.85 12.97 1.23
C ASP A 19 -2.97 13.03 -0.29
N GLU A 20 -2.86 14.23 -0.89
CA GLU A 20 -3.08 14.47 -2.32
C GLU A 20 -2.19 13.57 -3.20
N GLY A 21 -0.96 13.29 -2.77
CA GLY A 21 -0.04 12.42 -3.49
C GLY A 21 -0.49 10.96 -3.55
N LEU A 22 -1.39 10.52 -2.66
CA LEU A 22 -1.90 9.15 -2.60
C LEU A 22 -3.31 9.01 -3.19
N LYS A 23 -3.91 10.12 -3.68
CA LYS A 23 -5.32 10.17 -4.08
C LYS A 23 -5.71 9.22 -5.21
N GLU A 24 -4.76 8.85 -6.06
CA GLU A 24 -4.99 7.92 -7.15
C GLU A 24 -4.69 6.48 -6.73
N LEU A 25 -3.65 6.29 -5.91
CA LEU A 25 -3.18 4.99 -5.46
C LEU A 25 -4.15 4.31 -4.48
N LEU A 26 -4.55 5.01 -3.41
CA LEU A 26 -5.37 4.40 -2.35
C LEU A 26 -6.72 3.89 -2.85
N PRO A 27 -7.49 4.63 -3.67
CA PRO A 27 -8.72 4.10 -4.24
C PRO A 27 -8.52 2.88 -5.14
N LEU A 28 -7.38 2.76 -5.83
CA LEU A 28 -7.07 1.56 -6.62
C LEU A 28 -6.80 0.37 -5.70
N ILE A 29 -6.00 0.55 -4.65
CA ILE A 29 -5.73 -0.48 -3.63
C ILE A 29 -7.05 -1.00 -3.07
N TRP A 30 -7.96 -0.11 -2.67
CA TRP A 30 -9.26 -0.51 -2.12
C TRP A 30 -10.17 -1.20 -3.13
N LYS A 31 -10.09 -0.86 -4.43
CA LYS A 31 -10.84 -1.57 -5.49
C LYS A 31 -10.42 -3.03 -5.64
N PHE A 32 -9.18 -3.38 -5.28
CA PHE A 32 -8.71 -4.77 -5.20
C PHE A 32 -9.11 -5.46 -3.88
N GLY A 33 -9.92 -4.81 -3.05
CA GLY A 33 -10.37 -5.36 -1.77
C GLY A 33 -9.33 -5.30 -0.65
N ILE A 34 -8.19 -4.63 -0.89
CA ILE A 34 -7.10 -4.51 0.07
C ILE A 34 -7.45 -3.42 1.08
N LYS A 35 -7.44 -3.75 2.37
CA LYS A 35 -7.71 -2.79 3.45
C LYS A 35 -6.44 -2.11 3.92
N THR A 36 -6.48 -0.79 4.07
CA THR A 36 -5.41 0.03 4.65
C THR A 36 -5.86 0.61 5.98
N GLU A 37 -4.92 0.82 6.90
CA GLU A 37 -5.17 1.39 8.23
C GLU A 37 -4.77 2.87 8.29
N LEU A 38 -3.51 3.15 7.94
CA LEU A 38 -2.91 4.47 7.93
C LEU A 38 -2.08 4.64 6.67
N SER A 39 -1.87 5.88 6.25
CA SER A 39 -1.01 6.21 5.12
C SER A 39 -0.45 7.62 5.23
N CYS A 40 0.72 7.85 4.65
CA CYS A 40 1.29 9.18 4.50
C CYS A 40 2.06 9.28 3.19
N GLN A 41 1.86 10.36 2.43
CA GLN A 41 2.58 10.56 1.18
C GLN A 41 4.08 10.81 1.39
N GLU A 42 4.49 11.27 2.58
CA GLU A 42 5.90 11.51 2.92
C GLU A 42 6.13 11.30 4.42
N ASN A 43 6.14 10.04 4.84
CA ASN A 43 6.40 9.64 6.24
C ASN A 43 7.81 10.04 6.71
N LYS A 44 8.77 10.06 5.79
CA LYS A 44 10.12 10.62 5.93
C LYS A 44 10.47 11.30 4.60
N PRO A 45 11.44 12.24 4.54
CA PRO A 45 11.83 12.88 3.28
C PRO A 45 12.03 11.86 2.16
N GLY A 46 11.24 11.98 1.09
CA GLY A 46 11.28 11.07 -0.06
C GLY A 46 10.69 9.66 0.13
N ILE A 47 10.07 9.35 1.28
CA ILE A 47 9.53 8.03 1.60
C ILE A 47 8.03 8.09 1.91
N ALA A 48 7.22 7.45 1.08
CA ALA A 48 5.80 7.20 1.32
C ALA A 48 5.60 6.00 2.25
N TRP A 49 4.42 5.90 2.87
CA TRP A 49 4.08 4.83 3.81
C TRP A 49 2.61 4.44 3.72
N ILE A 50 2.34 3.14 3.78
CA ILE A 50 1.01 2.57 3.94
C ILE A 50 1.09 1.47 5.02
N SER A 51 0.16 1.50 5.97
CA SER A 51 -0.04 0.46 6.98
C SER A 51 -1.21 -0.44 6.60
N PHE A 52 -1.03 -1.74 6.78
CA PHE A 52 -2.01 -2.78 6.49
C PHE A 52 -2.35 -3.54 7.76
N ASN A 53 -3.64 -3.70 8.02
CA ASN A 53 -4.13 -4.42 9.20
C ASN A 53 -3.76 -5.91 9.19
N THR A 54 -3.47 -6.50 8.03
CA THR A 54 -3.10 -7.91 7.93
C THR A 54 -1.91 -8.11 7.01
N SER A 55 -1.14 -9.17 7.27
CA SER A 55 -0.10 -9.63 6.35
C SER A 55 -0.67 -10.06 5.00
N HIS A 56 -1.93 -10.49 4.95
CA HIS A 56 -2.62 -10.82 3.70
C HIS A 56 -2.80 -9.60 2.81
N ASP A 57 -3.32 -8.49 3.36
CA ASP A 57 -3.50 -7.23 2.63
C ASP A 57 -2.17 -6.68 2.13
N ALA A 58 -1.13 -6.67 2.99
CA ALA A 58 0.20 -6.25 2.60
C ALA A 58 0.78 -7.11 1.47
N LYS A 59 0.64 -8.44 1.56
CA LYS A 59 1.06 -9.36 0.50
C LYS A 59 0.34 -9.08 -0.82
N MET A 60 -0.98 -8.87 -0.78
CA MET A 60 -1.74 -8.54 -1.99
C MET A 60 -1.25 -7.25 -2.63
N PHE A 61 -1.00 -6.21 -1.83
CA PHE A 61 -0.45 -4.95 -2.31
C PHE A 61 0.92 -5.15 -2.98
N LEU A 62 1.85 -5.86 -2.32
CA LEU A 62 3.19 -6.12 -2.86
C LEU A 62 3.13 -6.89 -4.19
N ASN A 63 2.24 -7.87 -4.30
CA ASN A 63 2.05 -8.64 -5.52
C ASN A 63 1.48 -7.81 -6.68
N LEU A 64 0.61 -6.84 -6.38
CA LEU A 64 0.05 -5.95 -7.40
C LEU A 64 1.06 -4.89 -7.85
N ALA A 65 1.83 -4.36 -6.91
CA ALA A 65 2.89 -3.39 -7.15
C ALA A 65 4.03 -4.00 -7.97
N ALA A 66 4.46 -5.22 -7.62
CA ALA A 66 5.48 -5.96 -8.32
C ALA A 66 5.06 -6.27 -9.76
N VAL A 67 5.82 -5.77 -10.74
CA VAL A 67 5.74 -6.16 -12.14
C VAL A 67 7.11 -6.68 -12.53
N TYR A 68 7.17 -7.97 -12.89
CA TYR A 68 8.39 -8.54 -13.44
C TYR A 68 8.67 -7.91 -14.80
N PRO A 69 9.92 -7.51 -15.07
CA PRO A 69 10.28 -6.98 -16.39
C PRO A 69 10.10 -8.05 -17.48
N GLU A 70 9.72 -7.62 -18.68
CA GLU A 70 9.77 -8.45 -19.88
C GLU A 70 11.22 -8.48 -20.39
N ASP A 71 12.00 -9.44 -19.89
CA ASP A 71 13.38 -9.84 -20.22
C ASP A 71 14.51 -8.76 -20.27
N ASP A 72 15.74 -9.21 -19.99
CA ASP A 72 17.03 -8.48 -20.01
C ASP A 72 17.26 -7.31 -19.04
N VAL A 73 16.30 -6.93 -18.18
CA VAL A 73 16.54 -5.97 -17.09
C VAL A 73 17.01 -6.69 -15.82
N PRO A 74 18.18 -6.35 -15.25
CA PRO A 74 18.62 -6.96 -14.01
C PRO A 74 17.65 -6.71 -12.86
N LEU A 75 17.38 -7.74 -12.04
CA LEU A 75 16.38 -7.66 -10.98
C LEU A 75 16.61 -6.47 -10.03
N TRP A 76 17.86 -6.16 -9.68
CA TRP A 76 18.23 -5.05 -8.78
C TRP A 76 17.88 -3.65 -9.33
N GLU A 77 17.58 -3.51 -10.62
CA GLU A 77 17.15 -2.26 -11.26
C GLU A 77 15.62 -2.12 -11.31
N THR A 78 14.89 -3.17 -10.95
CA THR A 78 13.43 -3.25 -11.09
C THR A 78 12.72 -2.88 -9.79
N MET A 79 11.43 -2.53 -9.87
CA MET A 79 10.56 -2.41 -8.70
C MET A 79 10.50 -3.72 -7.90
N CYS A 80 10.50 -4.88 -8.58
CA CYS A 80 10.61 -6.19 -7.91
C CYS A 80 11.90 -6.29 -7.08
N GLY A 81 13.03 -5.82 -7.61
CA GLY A 81 14.29 -5.74 -6.87
C GLY A 81 14.20 -4.84 -5.64
N ARG A 82 13.58 -3.66 -5.76
CA ARG A 82 13.37 -2.75 -4.62
C ARG A 82 12.46 -3.37 -3.55
N ILE A 83 11.39 -4.04 -3.96
CA ILE A 83 10.47 -4.77 -3.07
C ILE A 83 11.20 -5.91 -2.34
N LEU A 84 12.00 -6.69 -3.06
CA LEU A 84 12.75 -7.82 -2.51
C LEU A 84 14.07 -7.43 -1.84
N GLN A 85 14.39 -6.14 -1.80
CA GLN A 85 15.61 -5.56 -1.21
C GLN A 85 16.92 -6.06 -1.87
N TYR A 86 16.88 -6.32 -3.18
CA TYR A 86 18.07 -6.64 -3.99
C TYR A 86 18.75 -5.39 -4.58
N GLY A 87 18.10 -4.23 -4.55
CA GLY A 87 18.68 -2.98 -5.03
C GLY A 87 19.74 -2.42 -4.09
N GLU A 88 20.59 -1.53 -4.60
CA GLU A 88 21.59 -0.81 -3.79
C GLU A 88 21.03 0.47 -3.15
N LYS A 89 19.96 1.03 -3.74
CA LYS A 89 19.27 2.24 -3.26
C LYS A 89 17.77 2.07 -3.37
N ASP A 90 17.04 2.92 -2.63
CA ASP A 90 15.59 3.06 -2.76
C ASP A 90 14.79 1.78 -2.48
N ASN A 91 15.41 0.81 -1.80
CA ASN A 91 14.73 -0.42 -1.35
C ASN A 91 13.55 -0.09 -0.45
N TRP A 92 12.49 -0.88 -0.61
CA TRP A 92 11.32 -0.77 0.24
C TRP A 92 11.65 -1.28 1.64
N GLN A 93 11.03 -0.68 2.65
CA GLN A 93 11.25 -1.01 4.06
C GLN A 93 9.96 -1.57 4.66
N TYR A 94 10.12 -2.57 5.51
CA TYR A 94 9.01 -3.28 6.13
C TYR A 94 9.15 -3.28 7.65
N GLU A 95 8.04 -3.12 8.34
CA GLU A 95 7.97 -3.18 9.80
C GLU A 95 6.69 -3.90 10.20
N SER A 96 6.80 -4.90 11.07
CA SER A 96 5.66 -5.59 11.66
C SER A 96 5.41 -5.07 13.06
N VAL A 97 4.17 -4.71 13.35
CA VAL A 97 3.75 -4.24 14.67
C VAL A 97 2.68 -5.18 15.21
N ILE A 98 2.88 -5.64 16.45
CA ILE A 98 1.85 -6.39 17.18
C ILE A 98 0.93 -5.37 17.81
N ILE A 99 -0.35 -5.41 17.44
CA ILE A 99 -1.39 -4.51 17.97
C ILE A 99 -2.44 -5.32 18.73
N ASN A 100 -2.97 -4.73 19.80
CA ASN A 100 -4.11 -5.27 20.54
C ASN A 100 -5.39 -4.60 20.05
N ASN A 101 -6.10 -5.23 19.12
CA ASN A 101 -7.35 -4.72 18.55
C ASN A 101 -8.45 -4.56 19.61
N ALA A 102 -8.40 -5.31 20.72
CA ALA A 102 -9.40 -5.24 21.77
C ALA A 102 -9.48 -3.84 22.41
N GLU A 103 -8.34 -3.13 22.51
CA GLU A 103 -8.29 -1.74 22.98
C GLU A 103 -9.02 -0.78 22.04
N ILE A 104 -9.10 -1.11 20.75
CA ILE A 104 -9.74 -0.30 19.71
C ILE A 104 -11.25 -0.59 19.66
N THR A 105 -11.66 -1.85 19.80
CA THR A 105 -13.05 -2.27 19.61
C THR A 105 -13.88 -2.35 20.88
N ASN A 106 -13.26 -2.69 22.03
CA ASN A 106 -13.95 -2.77 23.32
C ASN A 106 -12.96 -2.67 24.50
N PRO A 107 -12.60 -1.45 24.93
CA PRO A 107 -11.58 -1.23 25.96
C PRO A 107 -11.94 -1.79 27.34
N GLU A 108 -13.20 -2.19 27.57
CA GLU A 108 -13.63 -2.82 28.82
C GLU A 108 -13.42 -4.34 28.85
N THR A 109 -13.07 -4.96 27.71
CA THR A 109 -12.80 -6.40 27.66
C THR A 109 -11.43 -6.72 28.26
N LYS A 110 -11.38 -7.73 29.13
CA LYS A 110 -10.12 -8.27 29.66
C LYS A 110 -9.41 -9.24 28.70
N ASN A 111 -9.93 -9.38 27.48
CA ASN A 111 -9.38 -10.27 26.47
C ASN A 111 -8.45 -9.48 25.56
N ILE A 112 -7.28 -10.05 25.24
CA ILE A 112 -6.42 -9.52 24.19
C ILE A 112 -6.92 -10.03 22.83
N ASP A 113 -6.99 -9.15 21.83
CA ASP A 113 -7.19 -9.53 20.43
C ASP A 113 -5.94 -9.12 19.66
N VAL A 114 -5.02 -10.06 19.51
CA VAL A 114 -3.69 -9.78 18.96
C VAL A 114 -3.74 -9.87 17.44
N ASN A 115 -3.30 -8.80 16.79
CA ASN A 115 -3.16 -8.75 15.35
C ASN A 115 -1.75 -8.27 14.95
N ILE A 116 -1.31 -8.66 13.75
CA ILE A 116 -0.01 -8.24 13.19
C ILE A 116 -0.28 -7.28 12.05
N SER A 117 -0.03 -6.00 12.32
CA SER A 117 -0.05 -4.94 11.31
C SER A 117 1.28 -4.88 10.58
N ILE A 118 1.25 -4.63 9.27
CA ILE A 118 2.43 -4.53 8.42
C ILE A 118 2.51 -3.11 7.85
N SER A 119 3.58 -2.41 8.18
CA SER A 119 3.94 -1.14 7.58
C SER A 119 4.86 -1.35 6.39
N VAL A 120 4.46 -0.80 5.24
CA VAL A 120 5.25 -0.79 4.00
C VAL A 120 5.66 0.65 3.72
N ARG A 121 6.96 0.88 3.58
CA ARG A 121 7.54 2.18 3.22
C ARG A 121 8.30 2.06 1.92
N PHE A 122 8.12 3.03 1.04
CA PHE A 122 8.67 2.99 -0.32
C PHE A 122 9.00 4.41 -0.81
N PRO A 123 9.88 4.55 -1.81
CA PRO A 123 10.19 5.86 -2.39
C PRO A 123 8.93 6.55 -2.90
N VAL A 124 8.80 7.86 -2.65
CA VAL A 124 7.68 8.66 -3.19
C VAL A 124 7.62 8.59 -4.72
N THR A 125 8.78 8.44 -5.37
CA THR A 125 8.90 8.26 -6.82
C THR A 125 8.19 7.01 -7.35
N ASP A 126 7.97 5.99 -6.51
CA ASP A 126 7.35 4.74 -6.91
C ASP A 126 5.81 4.84 -6.98
N ILE A 127 5.20 5.87 -6.37
CA ILE A 127 3.72 6.02 -6.31
C ILE A 127 3.09 5.96 -7.70
N ASN A 128 3.65 6.68 -8.67
CA ASN A 128 3.09 6.76 -10.03
C ASN A 128 3.17 5.40 -10.76
N GLU A 129 4.29 4.69 -10.60
CA GLU A 129 4.49 3.40 -11.24
C GLU A 129 3.59 2.32 -10.60
N ILE A 130 3.45 2.31 -9.27
CA ILE A 130 2.50 1.44 -8.57
C ILE A 130 1.06 1.73 -9.05
N THR A 131 0.68 3.01 -9.12
CA THR A 131 -0.65 3.45 -9.59
C THR A 131 -0.92 2.96 -11.02
N LYS A 132 0.07 3.05 -11.91
CA LYS A 132 0.00 2.53 -13.27
C LYS A 132 -0.18 1.00 -13.29
N ASN A 133 0.61 0.27 -12.50
CA ASN A 133 0.57 -1.19 -12.42
C ASN A 133 -0.81 -1.69 -11.96
N LEU A 134 -1.36 -1.09 -10.91
CA LEU A 134 -2.69 -1.43 -10.40
C LEU A 134 -3.79 -1.07 -11.41
N SER A 135 -3.70 0.09 -12.05
CA SER A 135 -4.68 0.51 -13.07
C SER A 135 -4.76 -0.48 -14.23
N ASN A 136 -3.61 -0.89 -14.78
CA ASN A 136 -3.54 -1.82 -15.91
C ASN A 136 -4.19 -3.17 -15.59
N ARG A 137 -4.03 -3.68 -14.36
CA ARG A 137 -4.64 -4.95 -13.92
C ARG A 137 -6.17 -4.88 -13.92
N ILE A 138 -6.77 -3.76 -13.49
CA ILE A 138 -8.23 -3.57 -13.55
C ILE A 138 -8.75 -3.63 -15.00
N PHE A 139 -8.01 -3.06 -15.95
CA PHE A 139 -8.40 -3.11 -17.35
C PHE A 139 -8.36 -4.54 -17.91
N HIS A 140 -7.35 -5.33 -17.56
CA HIS A 140 -7.26 -6.73 -17.99
C HIS A 140 -8.38 -7.60 -17.40
N ASP A 141 -8.70 -7.46 -16.11
CA ASP A 141 -9.77 -8.24 -15.48
C ASP A 141 -11.15 -7.94 -16.11
N LYS A 142 -11.42 -6.69 -16.49
CA LYS A 142 -12.68 -6.32 -17.16
C LYS A 142 -12.80 -6.87 -18.58
N LEU A 143 -11.69 -7.16 -19.25
CA LEU A 143 -11.70 -7.77 -20.58
C LEU A 143 -11.92 -9.29 -20.51
N LEU A 144 -11.42 -9.94 -19.47
CA LEU A 144 -11.57 -11.40 -19.27
C LEU A 144 -12.98 -11.83 -18.82
N VAL A 145 -13.76 -10.94 -18.21
CA VAL A 145 -15.15 -11.23 -17.77
C VAL A 145 -16.19 -11.04 -18.89
N ARG A 146 -15.77 -10.61 -20.09
CA ARG A 146 -16.65 -10.46 -21.26
C ARG A 146 -16.59 -11.69 -22.19
N HIS A 147 -16.96 -12.86 -21.70
CA HIS A 147 -17.22 -14.05 -22.52
C HIS A 147 -18.42 -14.82 -22.00
#